data_AF-A0A7C3YD94-F1
#
_entry.id   AF-A0A7C3YD94-F1
#
_cell.length_a   1.000
_cell.length_b   1.000
_cell.length_c   1.000
_cell.angle_alpha   90.00
_cell.angle_beta   90.00
_cell.angle_gamma   90.00
#
_symmetry.space_group_name_H-M   'P 1'
#
loop_
_entity.id
_entity.type
_entity.pdbx_description
1 polymer ?
#
loop_
_entity_poly.entity_id
_entity_poly.type
_entity_poly.pdbx_seq_one_letter_code
_entity_poly.pdbx_strand_id
1 'polypeptide(L)'
;MKADDIRTRFLEFFAARGHLVGEPASLVPAGDPSVLFTTAGMQQFKPYYLGVETPPATRITTCQRCFRTSDIENVGRTGRHLTFFEMLGNFSFGDYFKDEAIAWALELSDELGVDRSRVWVSVFGGDAQVPADDEAAALWQKHGFPAERILRLGRKDNFWGPAGPTGPCGPCSELYFDFGPEVGCGRPDCAPGCDCDRFLEYWNLVFVQYEMDEAGNLTPLPRPSIDTGMGIERIAAVTQGVASVYESDLFRPLVERSAELAGVRPDASPAVVRAVRTMAEHARAAAFLVMDGVLPGNEGRDYVLRRIIRRAVQQGVSIGVGEPFLATLTGMVVEMMGHAYPRLVEARGEIAEVVSEEERRFRRTLEQGMAILDEALRRARDAGTELPAEVAFELHDTYGFPLDLTADMCREHGVTVDVAGFDAAMAQQKETARAAGKFGGGVQLPAELVARLAPTRFLGYDTL
;
A
#
# COMPACT_ATOMS: atom_id res chain seq x y z
N MET A 1 -8.07 -21.62 -4.43
CA MET A 1 -8.40 -21.13 -5.79
C MET A 1 -7.27 -20.21 -6.26
N LYS A 2 -6.91 -20.15 -7.56
CA LYS A 2 -5.87 -19.20 -8.00
C LYS A 2 -6.38 -17.76 -7.96
N ALA A 3 -5.49 -16.80 -7.74
CA ALA A 3 -5.88 -15.40 -7.66
C ALA A 3 -6.54 -14.89 -8.95
N ASP A 4 -6.08 -15.32 -10.12
CA ASP A 4 -6.70 -14.95 -11.39
C ASP A 4 -8.16 -15.41 -11.49
N ASP A 5 -8.44 -16.64 -11.04
CA ASP A 5 -9.81 -17.15 -11.01
C ASP A 5 -10.68 -16.36 -10.02
N ILE A 6 -10.13 -15.97 -8.87
CA ILE A 6 -10.82 -15.13 -7.88
C ILE A 6 -11.17 -13.77 -8.50
N ARG A 7 -10.24 -13.13 -9.21
CA ARG A 7 -10.45 -11.83 -9.87
C ARG A 7 -11.62 -11.92 -10.86
N THR A 8 -11.57 -12.91 -11.75
CA THR A 8 -12.61 -13.11 -12.76
C THR A 8 -13.96 -13.39 -12.12
N ARG A 9 -14.02 -14.32 -11.15
CA ARG A 9 -15.27 -14.66 -10.46
C ARG A 9 -15.88 -13.47 -9.75
N PHE A 10 -15.08 -12.65 -9.07
CA PHE A 10 -15.59 -11.46 -8.40
C PHE A 10 -16.26 -10.49 -9.39
N LEU A 11 -15.58 -10.18 -10.49
CA LEU A 11 -16.11 -9.24 -11.49
C LEU A 11 -17.35 -9.80 -12.18
N GLU A 12 -17.35 -11.09 -12.53
CA GLU A 12 -18.51 -11.76 -13.14
C GLU A 12 -19.71 -11.85 -12.17
N PHE A 13 -19.45 -12.14 -10.89
CA PHE A 13 -20.48 -12.21 -9.85
C PHE A 13 -21.23 -10.88 -9.69
N PHE A 14 -20.50 -9.75 -9.69
CA PHE A 14 -21.13 -8.43 -9.60
C PHE A 14 -21.70 -7.96 -10.95
N ALA A 15 -21.08 -8.32 -12.08
CA ALA A 15 -21.67 -8.07 -13.40
C ALA A 15 -23.06 -8.74 -13.54
N ALA A 16 -23.20 -9.98 -13.06
CA ALA A 16 -24.48 -10.70 -13.01
C ALA A 16 -25.54 -10.01 -12.13
N ARG A 17 -25.11 -9.12 -11.21
CA ARG A 17 -25.97 -8.30 -10.34
C ARG A 17 -26.18 -6.87 -10.85
N GLY A 18 -25.80 -6.62 -12.10
CA GLY A 18 -26.03 -5.35 -12.78
C GLY A 18 -24.96 -4.30 -12.52
N HIS A 19 -23.80 -4.67 -11.97
CA HIS A 19 -22.66 -3.76 -11.86
C HIS A 19 -21.98 -3.61 -13.22
N LEU A 20 -21.68 -2.38 -13.62
CA LEU A 20 -20.77 -2.12 -14.73
C LEU A 20 -19.35 -2.50 -14.29
N VAL A 21 -18.68 -3.37 -15.04
CA VAL A 21 -17.26 -3.66 -14.83
C VAL A 21 -16.47 -2.45 -15.31
N GLY A 22 -15.88 -1.71 -14.36
CA GLY A 22 -15.12 -0.48 -14.62
C GLY A 22 -13.63 -0.76 -14.80
N GLU A 23 -12.97 0.15 -15.52
CA GLU A 23 -11.51 0.16 -15.65
C GLU A 23 -10.86 0.64 -14.35
N PRO A 24 -9.79 -0.03 -13.87
CA PRO A 24 -9.07 0.46 -12.69
C PRO A 24 -8.28 1.72 -13.00
N ALA A 25 -8.27 2.67 -12.06
CA ALA A 25 -7.46 3.87 -12.15
C ALA A 25 -5.95 3.57 -12.11
N SER A 26 -5.14 4.54 -12.55
CA SER A 26 -3.69 4.53 -12.35
C SER A 26 -3.34 4.55 -10.86
N LEU A 27 -2.17 4.00 -10.49
CA LEU A 27 -1.58 4.20 -9.16
C LEU A 27 -1.25 5.67 -8.92
N VAL A 28 -1.09 6.47 -9.97
CA VAL A 28 -0.86 7.92 -9.92
C VAL A 28 -2.20 8.63 -10.15
N PRO A 29 -2.84 9.18 -9.10
CA PRO A 29 -4.15 9.82 -9.24
C PRO A 29 -4.07 11.03 -10.17
N ALA A 30 -4.92 11.06 -11.19
CA ALA A 30 -5.04 12.21 -12.08
C ALA A 30 -5.80 13.33 -11.36
N GLY A 31 -5.20 14.52 -11.27
CA GLY A 31 -5.89 15.72 -10.79
C GLY A 31 -6.07 15.84 -9.27
N ASP A 32 -5.57 14.91 -8.46
CA ASP A 32 -5.57 15.01 -6.99
C ASP A 32 -4.14 15.17 -6.45
N PRO A 33 -3.69 16.41 -6.15
CA PRO A 33 -2.36 16.65 -5.60
C PRO A 33 -2.26 16.33 -4.10
N SER A 34 -3.38 16.03 -3.42
CA SER A 34 -3.40 15.78 -1.97
C SER A 34 -2.97 14.36 -1.60
N VAL A 35 -2.97 13.44 -2.57
CA VAL A 35 -2.59 12.03 -2.37
C VAL A 35 -1.43 11.62 -3.28
N LEU A 36 -0.48 10.88 -2.71
CA LEU A 36 0.66 10.37 -3.48
C LEU A 36 0.25 9.24 -4.42
N PHE A 37 -0.56 8.29 -3.95
CA PHE A 37 -0.98 7.14 -4.75
C PHE A 37 -2.45 6.81 -4.54
N THR A 38 -3.00 6.03 -5.47
CA THR A 38 -4.30 5.38 -5.30
C THR A 38 -4.18 4.30 -4.22
N THR A 39 -4.77 4.51 -3.04
CA THR A 39 -4.75 3.63 -1.86
C THR A 39 -6.00 2.74 -1.74
N ALA A 40 -7.07 3.04 -2.49
CA ALA A 40 -8.34 2.31 -2.46
C ALA A 40 -9.12 2.41 -3.78
N GLY A 41 -9.99 1.43 -4.05
CA GLY A 41 -10.89 1.37 -5.21
C GLY A 41 -11.78 2.59 -5.36
N MET A 42 -12.26 3.13 -4.24
CA MET A 42 -13.26 4.19 -4.22
C MET A 42 -12.75 5.57 -4.67
N GLN A 43 -11.43 5.80 -4.68
CA GLN A 43 -10.88 7.15 -4.85
C GLN A 43 -11.27 7.78 -6.19
N GLN A 44 -11.32 6.99 -7.26
CA GLN A 44 -11.78 7.44 -8.57
C GLN A 44 -13.28 7.77 -8.61
N PHE A 45 -14.05 7.32 -7.63
CA PHE A 45 -15.51 7.51 -7.55
C PHE A 45 -15.92 8.59 -6.53
N LYS A 46 -14.96 9.28 -5.88
CA LYS A 46 -15.26 10.40 -4.98
C LYS A 46 -16.26 11.40 -5.57
N PRO A 47 -16.14 11.87 -6.83
CA PRO A 47 -17.10 12.83 -7.40
C PRO A 47 -18.53 12.30 -7.48
N TYR A 48 -18.71 10.98 -7.62
CA TYR A 48 -20.02 10.35 -7.72
C TYR A 48 -20.70 10.24 -6.34
N TYR A 49 -19.94 9.91 -5.29
CA TYR A 49 -20.47 9.91 -3.92
C TYR A 49 -20.91 11.31 -3.46
N LEU A 50 -20.15 12.33 -3.85
CA LEU A 50 -20.45 13.74 -3.53
C LEU A 50 -21.56 14.34 -4.42
N GLY A 51 -22.00 13.63 -5.46
CA GLY A 51 -22.99 14.13 -6.43
C GLY A 51 -22.48 15.28 -7.31
N VAL A 52 -21.16 15.47 -7.39
CA VAL A 52 -20.51 16.46 -8.25
C VAL A 52 -20.62 16.02 -9.71
N GLU A 53 -20.49 14.72 -9.96
CA GLU A 53 -20.62 14.12 -11.28
C GLU A 53 -21.66 13.00 -11.28
N THR A 54 -22.25 12.74 -12.45
CA THR A 54 -23.17 11.61 -12.63
C THR A 54 -22.35 10.35 -12.97
N PRO A 55 -22.48 9.25 -12.20
CA PRO A 55 -21.76 8.02 -12.51
C PRO A 55 -22.27 7.40 -13.81
N PRO A 56 -21.42 6.68 -14.57
CA PRO A 56 -21.83 6.00 -15.81
C PRO A 56 -22.83 4.87 -15.56
N ALA A 57 -22.87 4.33 -14.34
CA ALA A 57 -23.86 3.37 -13.86
C ALA A 57 -24.08 3.57 -12.36
N THR A 58 -25.27 3.25 -11.84
CA THR A 58 -25.55 3.32 -10.39
C THR A 58 -24.85 2.23 -9.59
N ARG A 59 -24.35 1.19 -10.27
CA ARG A 59 -23.58 0.08 -9.72
C ARG A 59 -22.31 -0.12 -10.55
N ILE A 60 -21.15 -0.17 -9.90
CA ILE A 60 -19.86 -0.38 -10.58
C ILE A 60 -19.05 -1.43 -9.81
N THR A 61 -18.27 -2.26 -10.50
CA THR A 61 -17.30 -3.16 -9.88
C THR A 61 -15.93 -3.04 -10.56
N THR A 62 -14.85 -3.14 -9.79
CA THR A 62 -13.48 -3.01 -10.30
C THR A 62 -12.51 -3.94 -9.56
N CYS A 63 -11.37 -4.23 -10.19
CA CYS A 63 -10.17 -4.71 -9.52
C CYS A 63 -9.11 -3.59 -9.54
N GLN A 64 -9.08 -2.76 -8.50
CA GLN A 64 -8.20 -1.60 -8.42
C GLN A 64 -6.80 -1.99 -7.95
N ARG A 65 -5.77 -1.55 -8.67
CA ARG A 65 -4.39 -1.58 -8.19
C ARG A 65 -4.21 -0.51 -7.11
N CYS A 66 -3.72 -0.88 -5.93
CA CYS A 66 -3.56 0.02 -4.80
C CYS A 66 -2.11 0.07 -4.32
N PHE A 67 -1.69 1.22 -3.82
CA PHE A 67 -0.38 1.42 -3.20
C PHE A 67 -0.52 2.13 -1.84
N ARG A 68 0.02 1.55 -0.77
CA ARG A 68 0.01 2.11 0.59
C ARG A 68 1.43 2.31 1.11
N THR A 69 1.83 3.57 1.23
CA THR A 69 3.13 3.96 1.80
C THR A 69 3.21 3.71 3.31
N SER A 70 2.07 3.72 4.01
CA SER A 70 1.96 3.44 5.45
C SER A 70 2.41 2.02 5.81
N ASP A 71 2.35 1.09 4.87
CA ASP A 71 2.63 -0.33 5.10
C ASP A 71 4.07 -0.73 4.76
N ILE A 72 4.90 0.19 4.23
CA ILE A 72 6.31 -0.09 3.84
C ILE A 72 7.07 -0.76 4.99
N GLU A 73 6.89 -0.30 6.22
CA GLU A 73 7.58 -0.85 7.39
C GLU A 73 7.05 -2.22 7.84
N ASN A 74 5.82 -2.58 7.46
CA ASN A 74 5.21 -3.85 7.84
C ASN A 74 5.49 -4.96 6.82
N VAL A 75 5.89 -4.60 5.60
CA VAL A 75 6.26 -5.55 4.53
C VAL A 75 7.42 -6.44 4.98
N GLY A 76 7.26 -7.73 4.75
CA GLY A 76 8.19 -8.77 5.16
C GLY A 76 8.14 -9.15 6.65
N ARG A 77 7.61 -8.29 7.53
CA ARG A 77 7.50 -8.57 8.97
C ARG A 77 6.23 -9.31 9.33
N THR A 78 5.12 -8.97 8.70
CA THR A 78 3.81 -9.57 8.95
C THR A 78 3.43 -10.52 7.82
N GLY A 79 2.44 -11.39 8.05
CA GLY A 79 1.89 -12.27 7.02
C GLY A 79 0.92 -11.60 6.04
N ARG A 80 0.56 -10.32 6.24
CA ARG A 80 -0.62 -9.70 5.59
C ARG A 80 -0.44 -8.31 4.98
N HIS A 81 0.60 -7.57 5.33
CA HIS A 81 0.81 -6.21 4.83
C HIS A 81 1.64 -6.21 3.55
N LEU A 82 1.23 -5.35 2.62
CA LEU A 82 1.79 -5.14 1.30
C LEU A 82 1.81 -3.63 1.02
N THR A 83 2.78 -3.13 0.28
CA THR A 83 2.71 -1.77 -0.30
C THR A 83 1.80 -1.79 -1.51
N PHE A 84 2.05 -2.70 -2.46
CA PHE A 84 1.22 -2.90 -3.64
C PHE A 84 0.32 -4.12 -3.46
N PHE A 85 -0.97 -3.94 -3.75
CA PHE A 85 -1.96 -5.01 -3.70
C PHE A 85 -3.13 -4.70 -4.64
N GLU A 86 -3.96 -5.69 -4.94
CA GLU A 86 -5.18 -5.48 -5.73
C GLU A 86 -6.41 -5.52 -4.83
N MET A 87 -7.29 -4.53 -5.01
CA MET A 87 -8.54 -4.38 -4.27
C MET A 87 -9.73 -4.64 -5.18
N LEU A 88 -10.43 -5.74 -4.93
CA LEU A 88 -11.72 -6.06 -5.53
C LEU A 88 -12.80 -5.24 -4.83
N GLY A 89 -13.60 -4.48 -5.58
CA GLY A 89 -14.64 -3.63 -5.02
C GLY A 89 -15.94 -3.63 -5.81
N ASN A 90 -17.06 -3.57 -5.09
CA ASN A 90 -18.39 -3.30 -5.63
C ASN A 90 -18.96 -2.02 -5.01
N PHE A 91 -19.43 -1.12 -5.85
CA PHE A 91 -19.82 0.23 -5.49
C PHE A 91 -21.29 0.47 -5.85
N SER A 92 -22.01 1.12 -4.93
CA SER A 92 -23.40 1.59 -5.12
C SER A 92 -23.43 3.09 -5.00
N PHE A 93 -24.05 3.78 -5.95
CA PHE A 93 -24.24 5.23 -5.92
C PHE A 93 -25.72 5.57 -5.74
N GLY A 94 -26.19 5.52 -4.50
CA GLY A 94 -27.60 5.77 -4.18
C GLY A 94 -28.58 4.71 -4.68
N ASP A 95 -28.16 3.45 -4.71
CA ASP A 95 -28.97 2.31 -5.17
C ASP A 95 -29.22 1.29 -4.05
N TYR A 96 -28.45 0.19 -3.95
CA TYR A 96 -28.51 -0.75 -2.83
C TYR A 96 -27.67 -0.27 -1.64
N PHE A 97 -27.93 -0.83 -0.45
CA PHE A 97 -27.22 -0.45 0.78
C PHE A 97 -26.82 -1.69 1.60
N LYS A 98 -26.97 -1.65 2.93
CA LYS A 98 -26.37 -2.62 3.86
C LYS A 98 -26.83 -4.06 3.65
N ASP A 99 -28.13 -4.32 3.49
CA ASP A 99 -28.67 -5.70 3.44
C ASP A 99 -28.14 -6.45 2.22
N GLU A 100 -28.21 -5.84 1.03
CA GLU A 100 -27.67 -6.42 -0.19
C GLU A 100 -26.14 -6.51 -0.16
N ALA A 101 -25.43 -5.49 0.36
CA ALA A 101 -23.97 -5.53 0.47
C ALA A 101 -23.51 -6.71 1.34
N ILE A 102 -24.16 -6.92 2.49
CA ILE A 102 -23.87 -8.04 3.39
C ILE A 102 -24.24 -9.38 2.73
N ALA A 103 -25.43 -9.47 2.13
CA ALA A 103 -25.91 -10.70 1.48
C ALA A 103 -24.97 -11.14 0.35
N TRP A 104 -24.53 -10.22 -0.51
CA TRP A 104 -23.64 -10.51 -1.63
C TRP A 104 -22.21 -10.80 -1.20
N ALA A 105 -21.69 -10.13 -0.16
CA ALA A 105 -20.39 -10.46 0.40
C ALA A 105 -20.35 -11.90 0.90
N LEU A 106 -21.44 -12.33 1.53
CA LEU A 106 -21.63 -13.69 2.02
C LEU A 106 -21.77 -14.73 0.92
N GLU A 107 -22.63 -14.47 -0.05
CA GLU A 107 -22.85 -15.37 -1.18
C GLU A 107 -21.55 -15.58 -1.98
N LEU A 108 -20.79 -14.51 -2.26
CA LEU A 108 -19.52 -14.65 -2.96
C LEU A 108 -18.46 -15.38 -2.11
N SER A 109 -18.38 -15.11 -0.81
CA SER A 109 -17.49 -15.86 0.09
C SER A 109 -17.81 -17.37 0.07
N ASP A 110 -19.09 -17.74 0.05
CA ASP A 110 -19.50 -19.14 -0.09
C ASP A 110 -19.07 -19.72 -1.46
N GLU A 111 -19.25 -18.98 -2.57
CA GLU A 111 -18.82 -19.40 -3.93
C GLU A 111 -17.29 -19.53 -4.09
N LEU A 112 -16.52 -18.75 -3.33
CA LEU A 112 -15.06 -18.82 -3.26
C LEU A 112 -14.57 -19.97 -2.36
N GLY A 113 -15.47 -20.62 -1.62
CA GLY A 113 -15.17 -21.74 -0.73
C GLY A 113 -14.62 -21.32 0.64
N VAL A 114 -14.96 -20.11 1.10
CA VAL A 114 -14.60 -19.65 2.44
C VAL A 114 -15.45 -20.42 3.47
N ASP A 115 -14.80 -21.05 4.45
CA ASP A 115 -15.50 -21.74 5.52
C ASP A 115 -16.20 -20.72 6.45
N ARG A 116 -17.51 -20.57 6.29
CA ARG A 116 -18.35 -19.69 7.12
C ARG A 116 -18.22 -19.97 8.62
N SER A 117 -17.90 -21.20 9.02
CA SER A 117 -17.70 -21.56 10.42
C SER A 117 -16.44 -20.91 11.03
N ARG A 118 -15.57 -20.31 10.21
CA ARG A 118 -14.36 -19.59 10.64
C ARG A 118 -14.45 -18.07 10.42
N VAL A 119 -15.57 -17.58 9.90
CA VAL A 119 -15.78 -16.15 9.64
C VAL A 119 -16.30 -15.45 10.90
N TRP A 120 -15.71 -14.30 11.17
CA TRP A 120 -16.15 -13.33 12.16
C TRP A 120 -16.44 -12.00 11.46
N VAL A 121 -17.31 -11.18 12.04
CA VAL A 121 -17.65 -9.87 11.49
C VAL A 121 -17.53 -8.79 12.55
N SER A 122 -17.18 -7.58 12.13
CA SER A 122 -17.19 -6.39 12.98
C SER A 122 -18.18 -5.34 12.46
N VAL A 123 -18.70 -4.50 13.36
CA VAL A 123 -19.54 -3.35 13.05
C VAL A 123 -19.13 -2.16 13.91
N PHE A 124 -19.49 -0.96 13.47
CA PHE A 124 -19.16 0.26 14.22
C PHE A 124 -19.84 0.32 15.59
N GLY A 125 -19.04 0.43 16.65
CA GLY A 125 -19.48 0.49 18.05
C GLY A 125 -20.03 1.85 18.49
N GLY A 126 -19.94 2.88 17.64
CA GLY A 126 -20.37 4.24 17.98
C GLY A 126 -19.28 5.08 18.62
N ASP A 127 -19.47 6.40 18.57
CA ASP A 127 -18.69 7.40 19.28
C ASP A 127 -19.51 8.67 19.55
N ALA A 128 -18.84 9.78 19.88
CA ALA A 128 -19.48 11.05 20.20
C ALA A 128 -20.20 11.73 19.01
N GLN A 129 -19.82 11.41 17.76
CA GLN A 129 -20.39 12.01 16.55
C GLN A 129 -21.38 11.08 15.83
N VAL A 130 -21.13 9.77 15.85
CA VAL A 130 -21.89 8.79 15.08
C VAL A 130 -22.35 7.66 16.01
N PRO A 131 -23.65 7.31 16.02
CA PRO A 131 -24.16 6.24 16.87
C PRO A 131 -23.61 4.87 16.46
N ALA A 132 -23.76 3.88 17.34
CA ALA A 132 -23.45 2.50 17.03
C ALA A 132 -24.31 1.98 15.86
N ASP A 133 -23.72 1.16 15.00
CA ASP A 133 -24.41 0.60 13.83
C ASP A 133 -25.19 -0.68 14.19
N ASP A 134 -26.29 -0.50 14.93
CA ASP A 134 -27.19 -1.58 15.33
C ASP A 134 -27.92 -2.24 14.14
N GLU A 135 -28.09 -1.49 13.05
CA GLU A 135 -28.67 -1.99 11.81
C GLU A 135 -27.78 -3.06 11.18
N ALA A 136 -26.48 -2.78 11.02
CA ALA A 136 -25.53 -3.76 10.50
C ALA A 136 -25.45 -5.01 11.38
N ALA A 137 -25.45 -4.85 12.72
CA ALA A 137 -25.46 -5.98 13.64
C ALA A 137 -26.70 -6.87 13.46
N ALA A 138 -27.89 -6.26 13.34
CA ALA A 138 -29.14 -6.99 13.13
C ALA A 138 -29.17 -7.71 11.77
N LEU A 139 -28.61 -7.10 10.71
CA LEU A 139 -28.49 -7.71 9.40
C LEU A 139 -27.56 -8.93 9.42
N TRP A 140 -26.41 -8.85 10.11
CA TRP A 140 -25.53 -10.01 10.28
C TRP A 140 -26.21 -11.16 11.03
N GLN A 141 -26.99 -10.87 12.07
CA GLN A 141 -27.79 -11.88 12.77
C GLN A 141 -28.86 -12.50 11.87
N LYS A 142 -29.56 -11.69 11.06
CA LYS A 142 -30.52 -12.14 10.06
C LYS A 142 -29.86 -13.11 9.05
N HIS A 143 -28.61 -12.86 8.69
CA HIS A 143 -27.80 -13.72 7.81
C HIS A 143 -27.10 -14.88 8.54
N GLY A 144 -27.46 -15.15 9.79
CA GLY A 144 -27.09 -16.37 10.52
C GLY A 144 -25.82 -16.28 11.37
N PHE A 145 -25.25 -15.09 11.58
CA PHE A 145 -24.12 -14.94 12.50
C PHE A 145 -24.59 -14.94 13.95
N PRO A 146 -23.99 -15.79 14.81
CA PRO A 146 -24.29 -15.74 16.23
C PRO A 146 -23.67 -14.48 16.86
N ALA A 147 -24.28 -13.98 17.94
CA ALA A 147 -23.94 -12.69 18.54
C ALA A 147 -22.46 -12.60 18.96
N GLU A 148 -21.87 -13.70 19.42
CA GLU A 148 -20.46 -13.78 19.81
C GLU A 148 -19.48 -13.59 18.65
N ARG A 149 -19.93 -13.73 17.39
CA ARG A 149 -19.11 -13.51 16.18
C ARG A 149 -19.32 -12.16 15.53
N ILE A 150 -20.12 -11.29 16.15
CA ILE A 150 -20.39 -9.93 15.71
C ILE A 150 -19.75 -8.98 16.71
N LEU A 151 -18.54 -8.52 16.40
CA LEU A 151 -17.80 -7.59 17.24
C LEU A 151 -18.25 -6.15 17.00
N ARG A 152 -18.22 -5.34 18.07
CA ARG A 152 -18.38 -3.89 17.96
C ARG A 152 -17.03 -3.25 18.20
N LEU A 153 -16.44 -2.65 17.17
CA LEU A 153 -15.13 -2.00 17.28
C LEU A 153 -15.25 -0.47 17.16
N GLY A 154 -14.20 0.23 17.58
CA GLY A 154 -14.18 1.69 17.64
C GLY A 154 -13.98 2.35 16.26
N ARG A 155 -13.90 3.68 16.26
CA ARG A 155 -13.67 4.51 15.05
C ARG A 155 -12.41 4.11 14.28
N LYS A 156 -11.35 3.69 14.97
CA LYS A 156 -10.10 3.28 14.32
C LYS A 156 -10.31 2.10 13.35
N ASP A 157 -11.23 1.20 13.68
CA ASP A 157 -11.38 -0.08 12.98
C ASP A 157 -12.65 -0.13 12.13
N ASN A 158 -13.77 0.46 12.58
CA ASN A 158 -15.06 0.39 11.88
C ASN A 158 -15.64 1.75 11.44
N PHE A 159 -14.79 2.75 11.22
CA PHE A 159 -15.20 3.99 10.55
C PHE A 159 -14.17 4.35 9.48
N TRP A 160 -14.59 4.30 8.22
CA TRP A 160 -13.69 4.46 7.09
C TRP A 160 -13.77 5.87 6.50
N GLY A 161 -12.61 6.44 6.22
CA GLY A 161 -12.45 7.67 5.44
C GLY A 161 -12.37 8.97 6.25
N PRO A 162 -12.20 10.11 5.55
CA PRO A 162 -12.09 10.20 4.09
C PRO A 162 -10.71 9.78 3.55
N ALA A 163 -10.65 9.43 2.27
CA ALA A 163 -9.39 9.19 1.57
C ALA A 163 -8.69 10.53 1.24
N GLY A 164 -8.05 11.14 2.23
CA GLY A 164 -7.46 12.48 2.13
C GLY A 164 -7.90 13.35 3.31
N PRO A 165 -7.72 14.67 3.26
CA PRO A 165 -8.13 15.58 4.34
C PRO A 165 -9.66 15.74 4.43
N THR A 166 -10.38 15.52 3.33
CA THR A 166 -11.84 15.66 3.23
C THR A 166 -12.46 14.63 2.29
N GLY A 167 -13.78 14.43 2.38
CA GLY A 167 -14.55 13.67 1.40
C GLY A 167 -15.52 12.64 1.99
N PRO A 168 -16.02 11.72 1.15
CA PRO A 168 -17.01 10.72 1.57
C PRO A 168 -16.42 9.72 2.58
N CYS A 169 -17.22 9.37 3.58
CA CYS A 169 -16.85 8.48 4.68
C CYS A 169 -18.10 7.82 5.31
N GLY A 170 -17.89 6.90 6.24
CA GLY A 170 -18.98 6.26 6.98
C GLY A 170 -18.56 5.11 7.89
N PRO A 171 -19.48 4.58 8.71
CA PRO A 171 -19.26 3.33 9.41
C PRO A 171 -19.02 2.21 8.39
N CYS A 172 -18.26 1.20 8.79
CA CYS A 172 -18.02 0.03 7.97
C CYS A 172 -18.16 -1.26 8.76
N SER A 173 -18.21 -2.37 8.03
CA SER A 173 -18.28 -3.71 8.58
C SER A 173 -17.24 -4.60 7.89
N GLU A 174 -16.39 -5.24 8.67
CA GLU A 174 -15.29 -6.05 8.15
C GLU A 174 -15.54 -7.54 8.39
N LEU A 175 -15.16 -8.36 7.42
CA LEU A 175 -15.16 -9.81 7.50
C LEU A 175 -13.74 -10.31 7.77
N TYR A 176 -13.59 -11.15 8.79
CA TYR A 176 -12.32 -11.74 9.20
C TYR A 176 -12.38 -13.26 9.08
N PHE A 177 -11.30 -13.86 8.60
CA PHE A 177 -11.11 -15.29 8.63
C PHE A 177 -10.19 -15.68 9.79
N ASP A 178 -10.65 -16.60 10.66
CA ASP A 178 -9.87 -17.12 11.78
C ASP A 178 -8.98 -18.29 11.30
N PHE A 179 -7.68 -18.05 11.09
CA PHE A 179 -6.69 -19.07 10.74
C PHE A 179 -6.39 -20.08 11.84
N GLY A 180 -6.89 -19.87 13.06
CA GLY A 180 -6.73 -20.79 14.19
C GLY A 180 -5.73 -20.25 15.24
N PRO A 181 -5.86 -20.71 16.49
CA PRO A 181 -5.01 -20.26 17.61
C PRO A 181 -3.51 -20.47 17.39
N GLU A 182 -3.11 -21.44 16.56
CA GLU A 182 -1.72 -21.74 16.19
C GLU A 182 -1.03 -20.62 15.40
N VAL A 183 -1.80 -19.77 14.71
CA VAL A 183 -1.30 -18.56 14.02
C VAL A 183 -1.39 -17.33 14.94
N GLY A 184 -2.09 -17.44 16.07
CA GLY A 184 -2.37 -16.34 16.97
C GLY A 184 -1.19 -15.93 17.85
N CYS A 185 -1.35 -14.81 18.55
CA CYS A 185 -0.38 -14.30 19.51
C CYS A 185 -0.35 -15.07 20.85
N GLY A 186 -1.09 -16.18 20.97
CA GLY A 186 -1.20 -16.97 22.21
C GLY A 186 -2.00 -16.31 23.34
N ARG A 187 -2.46 -15.06 23.18
CA ARG A 187 -3.30 -14.38 24.18
C ARG A 187 -4.72 -14.97 24.21
N PRO A 188 -5.32 -15.15 25.40
CA PRO A 188 -6.64 -15.75 25.54
C PRO A 188 -7.77 -14.90 24.94
N ASP A 189 -7.56 -13.58 24.84
CA ASP A 189 -8.47 -12.58 24.28
C ASP A 189 -8.17 -12.25 22.81
N CYS A 190 -7.38 -13.09 22.12
CA CYS A 190 -7.11 -12.92 20.70
C CYS A 190 -8.42 -13.05 19.89
N ALA A 191 -8.83 -11.93 19.28
CA ALA A 191 -10.05 -11.76 18.50
C ALA A 191 -9.78 -10.82 17.29
N PRO A 192 -10.75 -10.64 16.36
CA PRO A 192 -10.66 -9.59 15.34
C PRO A 192 -10.33 -8.22 15.94
N GLY A 193 -9.50 -7.44 15.25
CA GLY A 193 -8.89 -6.20 15.77
C GLY A 193 -7.56 -6.39 16.49
N CYS A 194 -7.11 -7.63 16.69
CA CYS A 194 -5.75 -7.92 17.19
C CYS A 194 -4.70 -7.74 16.08
N ASP A 195 -3.52 -7.21 16.42
CA ASP A 195 -2.42 -7.00 15.46
C ASP A 195 -1.71 -8.28 14.97
N CYS A 196 -2.15 -9.46 15.40
CA CYS A 196 -1.55 -10.75 14.99
C CYS A 196 -2.14 -11.26 13.67
N ASP A 197 -1.54 -12.31 13.10
CA ASP A 197 -1.96 -12.85 11.79
C ASP A 197 -3.11 -13.88 11.86
N ARG A 198 -3.65 -14.20 13.05
CA ARG A 198 -4.74 -15.18 13.19
C ARG A 198 -6.05 -14.74 12.52
N PHE A 199 -6.50 -13.52 12.81
CA PHE A 199 -7.74 -12.98 12.25
C PHE A 199 -7.40 -12.10 11.07
N LEU A 200 -7.51 -12.65 9.86
CA LEU A 200 -7.22 -11.91 8.64
C LEU A 200 -8.49 -11.23 8.14
N GLU A 201 -8.53 -9.89 8.21
CA GLU A 201 -9.51 -9.07 7.51
C GLU A 201 -9.34 -9.29 6.00
N TYR A 202 -10.36 -9.84 5.34
CA TYR A 202 -10.31 -10.12 3.91
C TYR A 202 -11.27 -9.26 3.10
N TRP A 203 -12.32 -8.69 3.70
CA TRP A 203 -13.28 -7.84 2.99
C TRP A 203 -13.85 -6.79 3.94
N ASN A 204 -13.80 -5.51 3.54
CA ASN A 204 -14.42 -4.39 4.24
C ASN A 204 -15.62 -3.85 3.43
N LEU A 205 -16.76 -3.65 4.10
CA LEU A 205 -18.01 -3.10 3.58
C LEU A 205 -18.25 -1.71 4.21
N VAL A 206 -17.96 -0.64 3.48
CA VAL A 206 -18.14 0.74 3.92
C VAL A 206 -19.52 1.25 3.54
N PHE A 207 -20.25 1.74 4.53
CA PHE A 207 -21.57 2.33 4.38
C PHE A 207 -21.42 3.84 4.25
N VAL A 208 -21.12 4.28 3.03
CA VAL A 208 -20.82 5.69 2.72
C VAL A 208 -22.07 6.52 2.92
N GLN A 209 -22.09 7.33 3.98
CA GLN A 209 -23.28 8.08 4.39
C GLN A 209 -22.99 9.50 4.89
N TYR A 210 -21.71 9.88 5.02
CA TYR A 210 -21.28 11.22 5.41
C TYR A 210 -20.22 11.79 4.46
N GLU A 211 -20.14 13.11 4.40
CA GLU A 211 -18.98 13.87 3.95
C GLU A 211 -18.28 14.46 5.18
N MET A 212 -16.96 14.27 5.28
CA MET A 212 -16.12 14.86 6.32
C MET A 212 -15.40 16.10 5.78
N ASP A 213 -15.52 17.22 6.48
CA ASP A 213 -14.77 18.46 6.20
C ASP A 213 -13.38 18.48 6.86
N GLU A 214 -12.56 19.51 6.58
CA GLU A 214 -11.19 19.61 7.11
C GLU A 214 -11.14 19.73 8.65
N ALA A 215 -12.23 20.18 9.28
CA ALA A 215 -12.35 20.27 10.73
C ALA A 215 -12.84 18.95 11.36
N GLY A 216 -13.14 17.95 10.54
CA GLY A 216 -13.65 16.65 10.98
C GLY A 216 -15.16 16.63 11.25
N ASN A 217 -15.91 17.67 10.85
CA ASN A 217 -17.37 17.66 10.98
C ASN A 217 -17.98 16.75 9.90
N LEU A 218 -19.07 16.08 10.25
CA LEU A 218 -19.77 15.14 9.38
C LEU A 218 -21.10 15.71 8.90
N THR A 219 -21.28 15.77 7.57
CA THR A 219 -22.54 16.14 6.93
C THR A 219 -23.15 14.91 6.24
N PRO A 220 -24.43 14.57 6.48
CA PRO A 220 -25.07 13.44 5.79
C PRO A 220 -25.09 13.62 4.27
N LEU A 221 -24.72 12.57 3.54
CA LEU A 221 -24.82 12.55 2.08
C LEU A 221 -26.29 12.44 1.64
N PRO A 222 -26.66 13.05 0.51
CA PRO A 222 -28.04 13.01 0.02
C PRO A 222 -28.49 11.60 -0.40
N ARG A 223 -27.54 10.73 -0.73
CA ARG A 223 -27.78 9.36 -1.18
C ARG A 223 -26.77 8.42 -0.51
N PRO A 224 -27.18 7.65 0.52
CA PRO A 224 -26.36 6.61 1.10
C PRO A 224 -25.90 5.64 0.02
N SER A 225 -24.65 5.21 0.12
CA SER A 225 -23.92 4.55 -0.94
C SER A 225 -23.03 3.45 -0.38
N ILE A 226 -22.56 2.54 -1.23
CA ILE A 226 -21.69 1.43 -0.83
C ILE A 226 -20.33 1.59 -1.47
N ASP A 227 -19.31 1.35 -0.67
CA ASP A 227 -17.93 1.10 -1.08
C ASP A 227 -17.49 -0.21 -0.42
N THR A 228 -16.84 -1.09 -1.15
CA THR A 228 -16.25 -2.29 -0.55
C THR A 228 -14.83 -2.48 -1.06
N GLY A 229 -13.98 -3.08 -0.23
CA GLY A 229 -12.65 -3.52 -0.64
C GLY A 229 -12.33 -4.91 -0.11
N MET A 230 -12.02 -5.83 -1.01
CA MET A 230 -11.46 -7.15 -0.73
C MET A 230 -10.06 -7.26 -1.33
N GLY A 231 -9.06 -7.50 -0.49
CA GLY A 231 -7.68 -7.69 -0.97
C GLY A 231 -7.50 -9.05 -1.64
N ILE A 232 -7.15 -9.09 -2.92
CA ILE A 232 -7.07 -10.35 -3.67
C ILE A 232 -6.06 -11.31 -3.06
N GLU A 233 -4.92 -10.80 -2.57
CA GLU A 233 -3.86 -11.58 -1.96
C GLU A 233 -4.33 -12.24 -0.66
N ARG A 234 -5.20 -11.56 0.09
CA ARG A 234 -5.73 -12.05 1.36
C ARG A 234 -6.78 -13.13 1.14
N ILE A 235 -7.73 -12.92 0.23
CA ILE A 235 -8.72 -13.95 -0.09
C ILE A 235 -8.07 -15.14 -0.82
N ALA A 236 -7.01 -14.93 -1.60
CA ALA A 236 -6.19 -16.01 -2.16
C ALA A 236 -5.55 -16.85 -1.04
N ALA A 237 -4.98 -16.21 -0.01
CA ALA A 237 -4.42 -16.91 1.14
C ALA A 237 -5.49 -17.79 1.85
N VAL A 238 -6.68 -17.24 2.10
CA VAL A 238 -7.82 -17.96 2.69
C VAL A 238 -8.23 -19.16 1.84
N THR A 239 -8.50 -18.96 0.55
CA THR A 239 -9.00 -20.02 -0.35
C THR A 239 -7.93 -21.04 -0.78
N GLN A 240 -6.66 -20.78 -0.46
CA GLN A 240 -5.55 -21.71 -0.67
C GLN A 240 -5.10 -22.37 0.64
N GLY A 241 -5.69 -21.99 1.78
CA GLY A 241 -5.41 -22.59 3.08
C GLY A 241 -4.03 -22.22 3.64
N VAL A 242 -3.52 -21.04 3.32
CA VAL A 242 -2.22 -20.54 3.82
C VAL A 242 -2.41 -19.29 4.66
N ALA A 243 -1.68 -19.18 5.78
CA ALA A 243 -1.88 -18.12 6.77
C ALA A 243 -1.17 -16.79 6.43
N SER A 244 -0.37 -16.78 5.36
CA SER A 244 0.39 -15.63 4.89
C SER A 244 0.14 -15.40 3.41
N VAL A 245 -0.07 -14.13 3.02
CA VAL A 245 -0.22 -13.76 1.61
C VAL A 245 1.01 -14.13 0.79
N TYR A 246 2.19 -14.18 1.43
CA TYR A 246 3.46 -14.54 0.81
C TYR A 246 3.56 -16.03 0.42
N GLU A 247 2.62 -16.85 0.90
CA GLU A 247 2.53 -18.28 0.61
C GLU A 247 1.50 -18.58 -0.50
N SER A 248 0.75 -17.57 -0.95
CA SER A 248 -0.21 -17.68 -2.05
C SER A 248 0.47 -17.81 -3.40
N ASP A 249 -0.28 -18.23 -4.42
CA ASP A 249 0.17 -18.30 -5.82
C ASP A 249 0.70 -16.97 -6.38
N LEU A 250 0.26 -15.83 -5.86
CA LEU A 250 0.75 -14.50 -6.26
C LEU A 250 2.16 -14.17 -5.74
N PHE A 251 2.63 -14.86 -4.71
CA PHE A 251 3.90 -14.52 -4.05
C PHE A 251 4.88 -15.67 -3.94
N ARG A 252 4.40 -16.91 -3.74
CA ARG A 252 5.24 -18.09 -3.53
C ARG A 252 6.33 -18.22 -4.60
N PRO A 253 6.05 -18.10 -5.92
CA PRO A 253 7.10 -18.18 -6.94
C PRO A 253 8.18 -17.10 -6.81
N LEU A 254 7.80 -15.87 -6.43
CA LEU A 254 8.73 -14.76 -6.23
C LEU A 254 9.57 -14.92 -4.96
N VAL A 255 8.97 -15.44 -3.88
CA VAL A 255 9.65 -15.76 -2.62
C VAL A 255 10.67 -16.88 -2.83
N GLU A 256 10.27 -17.96 -3.51
CA GLU A 256 11.14 -19.08 -3.86
C GLU A 256 12.31 -18.60 -4.73
N ARG A 257 12.02 -17.81 -5.76
CA ARG A 257 13.08 -17.24 -6.61
C ARG A 257 14.04 -16.34 -5.83
N SER A 258 13.53 -15.53 -4.91
CA SER A 258 14.35 -14.66 -4.07
C SER A 258 15.30 -15.47 -3.18
N ALA A 259 14.83 -16.60 -2.62
CA ALA A 259 15.65 -17.50 -1.83
C ALA A 259 16.71 -18.23 -2.68
N GLU A 260 16.36 -18.66 -3.90
CA GLU A 260 17.30 -19.26 -4.86
C GLU A 260 18.45 -18.32 -5.23
N LEU A 261 18.13 -17.05 -5.49
CA LEU A 261 19.12 -16.02 -5.82
C LEU A 261 20.13 -15.79 -4.68
N ALA A 262 19.72 -16.03 -3.44
CA ALA A 262 20.56 -15.94 -2.25
C ALA A 262 21.23 -17.28 -1.88
N GLY A 263 20.83 -18.40 -2.49
CA GLY A 263 21.33 -19.73 -2.12
C GLY A 263 20.90 -20.20 -0.72
N VAL A 264 19.74 -19.74 -0.24
CA VAL A 264 19.20 -20.05 1.10
C VAL A 264 17.84 -20.73 1.01
N ARG A 265 17.39 -21.36 2.10
CA ARG A 265 15.97 -21.76 2.22
C ARG A 265 15.11 -20.55 2.62
N PRO A 266 13.90 -20.37 2.08
CA PRO A 266 13.05 -19.20 2.37
C PRO A 266 12.63 -19.11 3.85
N ASP A 267 12.70 -20.22 4.60
CA ASP A 267 12.34 -20.34 6.01
C ASP A 267 13.55 -20.48 6.95
N ALA A 268 14.78 -20.28 6.45
CA ALA A 268 16.01 -20.58 7.19
C ALA A 268 16.15 -19.78 8.49
N SER A 269 15.64 -18.55 8.52
CA SER A 269 15.61 -17.70 9.72
C SER A 269 14.55 -16.60 9.57
N PRO A 270 14.14 -15.92 10.67
CA PRO A 270 13.26 -14.75 10.58
C PRO A 270 13.82 -13.62 9.70
N ALA A 271 15.15 -13.47 9.63
CA ALA A 271 15.79 -12.50 8.76
C ALA A 271 15.65 -12.87 7.29
N VAL A 272 15.86 -14.15 6.96
CA VAL A 272 15.65 -14.65 5.59
C VAL A 272 14.20 -14.53 5.16
N VAL A 273 13.26 -14.93 6.02
CA VAL A 273 11.81 -14.80 5.76
C VAL A 273 11.44 -13.36 5.45
N ARG A 274 11.92 -12.41 6.25
CA ARG A 274 11.67 -10.98 6.00
C ARG A 274 12.25 -10.54 4.66
N ALA A 275 13.51 -10.86 4.40
CA ALA A 275 14.21 -10.41 3.20
C ALA A 275 13.55 -10.93 1.90
N VAL A 276 13.27 -12.23 1.81
CA VAL A 276 12.67 -12.81 0.59
C VAL A 276 11.26 -12.30 0.35
N ARG A 277 10.49 -12.03 1.42
CA ARG A 277 9.16 -11.40 1.33
C ARG A 277 9.25 -9.96 0.85
N THR A 278 10.17 -9.17 1.39
CA THR A 278 10.39 -7.78 0.97
C THR A 278 10.88 -7.71 -0.48
N MET A 279 11.80 -8.58 -0.90
CA MET A 279 12.25 -8.66 -2.30
C MET A 279 11.08 -8.95 -3.25
N ALA A 280 10.26 -9.95 -2.93
CA ALA A 280 9.11 -10.34 -3.75
C ALA A 280 8.05 -9.22 -3.86
N GLU A 281 7.70 -8.58 -2.74
CA GLU A 281 6.69 -7.52 -2.69
C GLU A 281 7.14 -6.23 -3.36
N HIS A 282 8.36 -5.78 -3.06
CA HIS A 282 8.88 -4.56 -3.67
C HIS A 282 9.17 -4.74 -5.17
N ALA A 283 9.44 -5.96 -5.66
CA ALA A 283 9.49 -6.22 -7.10
C ALA A 283 8.12 -6.02 -7.77
N ARG A 284 7.02 -6.49 -7.16
CA ARG A 284 5.66 -6.21 -7.65
C ARG A 284 5.38 -4.71 -7.65
N ALA A 285 5.60 -4.08 -6.51
CA ALA A 285 5.36 -2.65 -6.32
C ALA A 285 6.16 -1.78 -7.31
N ALA A 286 7.45 -2.05 -7.51
CA ALA A 286 8.29 -1.32 -8.45
C ALA A 286 7.83 -1.50 -9.91
N ALA A 287 7.48 -2.72 -10.32
CA ALA A 287 7.03 -2.98 -11.69
C ALA A 287 5.76 -2.18 -12.03
N PHE A 288 4.77 -2.14 -11.14
CA PHE A 288 3.54 -1.40 -11.36
C PHE A 288 3.71 0.12 -11.28
N LEU A 289 4.57 0.62 -10.40
CA LEU A 289 4.88 2.04 -10.33
C LEU A 289 5.58 2.53 -11.60
N VAL A 290 6.56 1.78 -12.11
CA VAL A 290 7.26 2.14 -13.36
C VAL A 290 6.30 2.06 -14.54
N MET A 291 5.44 1.04 -14.62
CA MET A 291 4.40 0.96 -15.67
C MET A 291 3.46 2.18 -15.67
N ASP A 292 3.14 2.75 -14.50
CA ASP A 292 2.33 3.97 -14.37
C ASP A 292 3.16 5.26 -14.49
N GLY A 293 4.42 5.18 -14.93
CA GLY A 293 5.29 6.31 -15.29
C GLY A 293 6.07 6.94 -14.15
N VAL A 294 6.18 6.27 -12.99
CA VAL A 294 6.99 6.75 -11.87
C VAL A 294 8.46 6.35 -12.08
N LEU A 295 9.37 7.30 -11.88
CA LEU A 295 10.82 7.08 -12.01
C LEU A 295 11.53 7.30 -10.66
N PRO A 296 12.66 6.64 -10.36
CA PRO A 296 13.37 6.83 -9.08
C PRO A 296 13.94 8.25 -8.91
N GLY A 297 13.54 8.95 -7.85
CA GLY A 297 13.88 10.36 -7.61
C GLY A 297 14.07 10.73 -6.14
N ASN A 298 14.19 12.03 -5.85
CA ASN A 298 14.48 12.54 -4.51
C ASN A 298 13.24 13.07 -3.76
N GLU A 299 12.10 13.23 -4.45
CA GLU A 299 10.91 13.85 -3.86
C GLU A 299 9.64 13.08 -4.24
N GLY A 300 8.59 13.23 -3.45
CA GLY A 300 7.24 12.72 -3.75
C GLY A 300 7.19 11.23 -4.10
N ARG A 301 6.49 10.91 -5.20
CA ARG A 301 6.27 9.54 -5.69
C ARG A 301 7.59 8.86 -6.10
N ASP A 302 8.46 9.65 -6.73
CA ASP A 302 9.74 9.20 -7.25
C ASP A 302 10.67 8.75 -6.11
N TYR A 303 10.63 9.45 -4.97
CA TYR A 303 11.32 9.04 -3.76
C TYR A 303 10.77 7.73 -3.19
N VAL A 304 9.45 7.53 -3.23
CA VAL A 304 8.84 6.28 -2.77
C VAL A 304 9.30 5.09 -3.61
N LEU A 305 9.30 5.22 -4.94
CA LEU A 305 9.81 4.17 -5.83
C LEU A 305 11.28 3.86 -5.55
N ARG A 306 12.12 4.90 -5.45
CA ARG A 306 13.52 4.75 -5.07
C ARG A 306 13.68 4.01 -3.75
N ARG A 307 12.91 4.40 -2.73
CA ARG A 307 12.97 3.84 -1.38
C ARG A 307 12.66 2.35 -1.37
N ILE A 308 11.58 1.91 -2.01
CA ILE A 308 11.23 0.47 -2.06
C ILE A 308 12.25 -0.35 -2.85
N ILE A 309 12.81 0.20 -3.94
CA ILE A 309 13.88 -0.45 -4.71
C ILE A 309 15.12 -0.65 -3.81
N ARG A 310 15.58 0.41 -3.14
CA ARG A 310 16.76 0.34 -2.27
C ARG A 310 16.57 -0.59 -1.09
N ARG A 311 15.38 -0.61 -0.50
CA ARG A 311 15.02 -1.54 0.57
C ARG A 311 15.05 -3.00 0.10
N ALA A 312 14.54 -3.29 -1.10
CA ALA A 312 14.64 -4.63 -1.69
C ALA A 312 16.10 -5.05 -1.90
N VAL A 313 16.92 -4.16 -2.48
CA VAL A 313 18.36 -4.42 -2.72
C VAL A 313 19.10 -4.68 -1.42
N GLN A 314 18.87 -3.86 -0.39
CA GLN A 314 19.51 -4.05 0.92
C GLN A 314 19.13 -5.38 1.56
N GLN A 315 17.85 -5.76 1.51
CA GLN A 315 17.40 -7.06 2.03
C GLN A 315 18.00 -8.24 1.25
N GLY A 316 18.14 -8.12 -0.08
CA GLY A 316 18.83 -9.13 -0.88
C GLY A 316 20.31 -9.27 -0.50
N VAL A 317 21.02 -8.15 -0.35
CA VAL A 317 22.43 -8.15 0.06
C VAL A 317 22.61 -8.72 1.47
N SER A 318 21.71 -8.42 2.41
CA SER A 318 21.80 -8.92 3.79
C SER A 318 21.68 -10.44 3.91
N ILE A 319 21.07 -11.11 2.92
CA ILE A 319 20.99 -12.57 2.84
C ILE A 319 21.97 -13.20 1.84
N GLY A 320 22.91 -12.40 1.29
CA GLY A 320 24.02 -12.90 0.47
C GLY A 320 23.83 -12.79 -1.06
N VAL A 321 22.86 -12.02 -1.56
CA VAL A 321 22.69 -11.81 -3.01
C VAL A 321 23.78 -10.88 -3.55
N GLY A 322 24.81 -11.47 -4.17
CA GLY A 322 25.96 -10.73 -4.73
C GLY A 322 25.68 -9.98 -6.03
N GLU A 323 24.79 -10.51 -6.89
CA GLU A 323 24.53 -9.98 -8.23
C GLU A 323 23.21 -9.18 -8.31
N PRO A 324 23.06 -8.23 -9.26
CA PRO A 324 21.79 -7.55 -9.50
C PRO A 324 20.65 -8.54 -9.82
N PHE A 325 19.49 -8.35 -9.17
CA PHE A 325 18.39 -9.32 -9.26
C PHE A 325 17.03 -8.72 -9.60
N LEU A 326 16.83 -7.40 -9.49
CA LEU A 326 15.50 -6.81 -9.58
C LEU A 326 14.86 -7.01 -10.95
N ALA A 327 15.62 -6.92 -12.04
CA ALA A 327 15.11 -7.21 -13.39
C ALA A 327 14.61 -8.65 -13.55
N THR A 328 15.20 -9.62 -12.83
CA THR A 328 14.73 -11.00 -12.83
C THR A 328 13.38 -11.11 -12.13
N LEU A 329 13.26 -10.53 -10.93
CA LEU A 329 12.01 -10.60 -10.16
C LEU A 329 10.89 -9.80 -10.84
N THR A 330 11.15 -8.58 -11.32
CA THR A 330 10.14 -7.80 -12.05
C THR A 330 9.74 -8.48 -13.36
N GLY A 331 10.67 -9.15 -14.06
CA GLY A 331 10.36 -9.99 -15.23
C GLY A 331 9.35 -11.09 -14.91
N MET A 332 9.50 -11.77 -13.77
CA MET A 332 8.52 -12.75 -13.29
C MET A 332 7.18 -12.11 -12.94
N VAL A 333 7.16 -10.91 -12.35
CA VAL A 333 5.91 -10.17 -12.09
C VAL A 333 5.17 -9.91 -13.41
N VAL A 334 5.87 -9.47 -14.46
CA VAL A 334 5.28 -9.25 -15.79
C VAL A 334 4.68 -10.55 -16.34
N GLU A 335 5.33 -11.69 -16.15
CA GLU A 335 4.82 -12.99 -16.61
C GLU A 335 3.60 -13.45 -15.82
N MET A 336 3.64 -13.33 -14.49
CA MET A 336 2.57 -13.77 -13.60
C MET A 336 1.31 -12.90 -13.73
N MET A 337 1.47 -11.59 -13.95
CA MET A 337 0.36 -10.63 -13.89
C MET A 337 -0.01 -10.04 -15.26
N GLY A 338 0.77 -10.33 -16.32
CA GLY A 338 0.61 -9.71 -17.63
C GLY A 338 -0.70 -10.04 -18.36
N HIS A 339 -1.35 -11.16 -18.02
CA HIS A 339 -2.68 -11.49 -18.55
C HIS A 339 -3.74 -10.50 -18.06
N ALA A 340 -3.76 -10.22 -16.76
CA ALA A 340 -4.69 -9.25 -16.16
C ALA A 340 -4.30 -7.79 -16.50
N TYR A 341 -3.01 -7.54 -16.74
CA TYR A 341 -2.47 -6.21 -16.99
C TYR A 341 -1.59 -6.17 -18.25
N PRO A 342 -2.18 -6.09 -19.47
CA PRO A 342 -1.41 -6.08 -20.71
C PRO A 342 -0.38 -4.95 -20.81
N ARG A 343 -0.68 -3.77 -20.24
CA ARG A 343 0.26 -2.64 -20.16
C ARG A 343 1.56 -2.97 -19.42
N LEU A 344 1.53 -3.94 -18.51
CA LEU A 344 2.71 -4.41 -17.79
C LEU A 344 3.66 -5.16 -18.74
N VAL A 345 3.10 -5.88 -19.71
CA VAL A 345 3.85 -6.57 -20.77
C VAL A 345 4.47 -5.55 -21.73
N GLU A 346 3.71 -4.52 -22.10
CA GLU A 346 4.19 -3.41 -22.94
C GLU A 346 5.36 -2.66 -22.26
N ALA A 347 5.26 -2.41 -20.96
CA ALA A 347 6.28 -1.71 -20.18
C ALA A 347 7.48 -2.58 -19.76
N ARG A 348 7.55 -3.86 -20.15
CA ARG A 348 8.60 -4.81 -19.70
C ARG A 348 10.03 -4.27 -19.85
N GLY A 349 10.31 -3.64 -21.00
CA GLY A 349 11.64 -3.09 -21.30
C GLY A 349 12.02 -1.94 -20.37
N GLU A 350 11.11 -0.97 -20.24
CA GLU A 350 11.27 0.20 -19.37
C GLU A 350 11.41 -0.21 -17.89
N ILE A 351 10.56 -1.13 -17.43
CA ILE A 351 10.64 -1.69 -16.06
C ILE A 351 12.03 -2.27 -15.81
N ALA A 352 12.53 -3.12 -16.71
CA ALA A 352 13.83 -3.76 -16.56
C ALA A 352 14.99 -2.75 -16.56
N GLU A 353 14.94 -1.74 -17.41
CA GLU A 353 15.95 -0.68 -17.49
C GLU A 353 15.99 0.14 -16.19
N VAL A 354 14.85 0.67 -15.76
CA VAL A 354 14.71 1.54 -14.59
C VAL A 354 15.18 0.84 -13.31
N VAL A 355 14.70 -0.38 -13.04
CA VAL A 355 15.09 -1.08 -11.80
C VAL A 355 16.55 -1.49 -11.82
N SER A 356 17.10 -1.83 -12.99
CA SER A 356 18.51 -2.21 -13.11
C SER A 356 19.45 -1.02 -12.93
N GLU A 357 19.09 0.15 -13.45
CA GLU A 357 19.89 1.36 -13.26
C GLU A 357 19.96 1.75 -11.79
N GLU A 358 18.81 1.82 -11.11
CA GLU A 358 18.76 2.19 -9.70
C GLU A 358 19.44 1.15 -8.81
N GLU A 359 19.28 -0.15 -9.08
CA GLU A 359 19.98 -1.21 -8.34
C GLU A 359 21.49 -1.08 -8.47
N ARG A 360 22.02 -0.95 -9.70
CA ARG A 360 23.47 -0.79 -9.93
C ARG A 360 23.99 0.47 -9.27
N ARG A 361 23.21 1.56 -9.28
CA ARG A 361 23.60 2.83 -8.66
C ARG A 361 23.70 2.67 -7.14
N PHE A 362 22.70 2.09 -6.50
CA PHE A 362 22.68 1.97 -5.05
C PHE A 362 23.68 0.95 -4.53
N ARG A 363 23.88 -0.19 -5.22
CA ARG A 363 24.88 -1.21 -4.82
C ARG A 363 26.29 -0.62 -4.66
N ARG A 364 26.68 0.36 -5.48
CA ARG A 364 28.00 1.02 -5.38
C ARG A 364 28.21 1.76 -4.05
N THR A 365 27.16 2.28 -3.45
CA THR A 365 27.25 3.04 -2.18
C THR A 365 26.83 2.20 -0.97
N LEU A 366 26.05 1.14 -1.19
CA LEU A 366 25.53 0.27 -0.14
C LEU A 366 26.67 -0.36 0.69
N GLU A 367 27.67 -0.99 0.06
CA GLU A 367 28.76 -1.65 0.80
C GLU A 367 29.52 -0.70 1.75
N GLN A 368 29.80 0.52 1.28
CA GLN A 368 30.48 1.54 2.07
C GLN A 368 29.59 2.02 3.23
N GLY A 369 28.31 2.30 2.96
CA GLY A 369 27.37 2.71 3.99
C GLY A 369 27.14 1.62 5.05
N MET A 370 27.10 0.34 4.65
CA MET A 370 26.98 -0.78 5.57
C MET A 370 28.16 -0.83 6.55
N ALA A 371 29.40 -0.67 6.08
CA ALA A 371 30.57 -0.68 6.94
C ALA A 371 30.56 0.46 7.98
N ILE A 372 30.08 1.65 7.59
CA ILE A 372 29.93 2.80 8.49
C ILE A 372 28.86 2.53 9.54
N LEU A 373 27.71 2.00 9.11
CA LEU A 373 26.61 1.67 10.00
C LEU A 373 26.99 0.58 10.99
N ASP A 374 27.69 -0.47 10.56
CA ASP A 374 28.12 -1.57 11.44
C ASP A 374 29.05 -1.08 12.57
N GLU A 375 30.01 -0.22 12.24
CA GLU A 375 30.91 0.37 13.25
C GLU A 375 30.15 1.32 14.19
N ALA A 376 29.20 2.11 13.68
CA ALA A 376 28.38 2.99 14.49
C ALA A 376 27.44 2.22 15.42
N LEU A 377 26.82 1.13 14.95
CA LEU A 377 25.98 0.23 15.73
C LEU A 377 26.77 -0.43 16.86
N ARG A 378 28.00 -0.88 16.59
CA ARG A 378 28.87 -1.45 17.61
C ARG A 378 29.13 -0.45 18.73
N ARG A 379 29.48 0.81 18.39
CA ARG A 379 29.70 1.87 19.38
C ARG A 379 28.45 2.23 20.17
N ALA A 380 27.31 2.36 19.49
CA ALA A 380 26.03 2.69 20.13
C ALA A 380 25.62 1.60 21.14
N ARG A 381 25.79 0.32 20.77
CA ARG A 381 25.56 -0.82 21.67
C ARG A 381 26.50 -0.81 22.88
N ASP A 382 27.80 -0.63 22.65
CA ASP A 382 28.80 -0.61 23.72
C ASP A 382 28.53 0.53 24.72
N ALA A 383 28.00 1.65 24.25
CA ALA A 383 27.65 2.82 25.06
C ALA A 383 26.22 2.80 25.64
N GLY A 384 25.33 1.92 25.16
CA GLY A 384 23.91 1.92 25.49
C GLY A 384 23.18 3.17 25.00
N THR A 385 23.58 3.71 23.84
CA THR A 385 23.03 4.93 23.24
C THR A 385 22.28 4.64 21.94
N GLU A 386 21.60 5.66 21.42
CA GLU A 386 21.02 5.64 20.07
C GLU A 386 22.12 5.75 19.00
N LEU A 387 21.77 5.45 17.75
CA LEU A 387 22.59 5.79 16.59
C LEU A 387 22.64 7.33 16.46
N PRO A 388 23.84 7.95 16.42
CA PRO A 388 23.95 9.39 16.30
C PRO A 388 23.28 9.92 15.03
N ALA A 389 22.58 11.06 15.17
CA ALA A 389 21.90 11.72 14.06
C ALA A 389 22.85 12.07 12.90
N GLU A 390 24.11 12.40 13.19
CA GLU A 390 25.12 12.73 12.18
C GLU A 390 25.45 11.52 11.31
N VAL A 391 25.48 10.32 11.89
CA VAL A 391 25.70 9.08 11.14
C VAL A 391 24.49 8.75 10.29
N ALA A 392 23.27 8.84 10.86
CA ALA A 392 22.05 8.63 10.10
C ALA A 392 21.93 9.62 8.93
N PHE A 393 22.30 10.88 9.16
CA PHE A 393 22.33 11.93 8.15
C PHE A 393 23.39 11.66 7.08
N GLU A 394 24.61 11.25 7.46
CA GLU A 394 25.66 10.88 6.52
C GLU A 394 25.24 9.69 5.62
N LEU A 395 24.65 8.66 6.22
CA LEU A 395 24.11 7.50 5.50
C LEU A 395 23.05 7.91 4.49
N HIS A 396 22.17 8.85 4.86
CA HIS A 396 21.14 9.38 3.97
C HIS A 396 21.70 10.25 2.86
N ASP A 397 22.50 11.27 3.20
CA ASP A 397 22.96 12.28 2.26
C ASP A 397 24.05 11.77 1.31
N THR A 398 25.03 11.04 1.86
CA THR A 398 26.22 10.59 1.12
C THR A 398 25.99 9.24 0.45
N TYR A 399 25.43 8.28 1.20
CA TYR A 399 25.32 6.88 0.75
C TYR A 399 23.93 6.53 0.22
N GLY A 400 22.96 7.42 0.40
CA GLY A 400 21.61 7.27 -0.13
C GLY A 400 20.74 6.29 0.64
N PHE A 401 21.00 6.06 1.93
CA PHE A 401 20.20 5.19 2.78
C PHE A 401 18.97 5.96 3.25
N PRO A 402 17.75 5.55 2.86
CA PRO A 402 16.54 6.11 3.46
C PRO A 402 16.59 5.97 5.00
N LEU A 403 16.12 6.97 5.74
CA LEU A 403 16.17 6.94 7.22
C LEU A 403 15.53 5.67 7.79
N ASP A 404 14.43 5.22 7.19
CA ASP A 404 13.74 3.99 7.57
C ASP A 404 14.58 2.73 7.34
N LEU A 405 15.40 2.70 6.29
CA LEU A 405 16.34 1.61 6.05
C LEU A 405 17.36 1.54 7.19
N THR A 406 17.93 2.69 7.56
CA THR A 406 18.85 2.81 8.71
C THR A 406 18.16 2.38 10.00
N ALA A 407 16.96 2.89 10.28
CA ALA A 407 16.19 2.55 11.48
C ALA A 407 15.83 1.05 11.55
N ASP A 408 15.52 0.43 10.42
CA ASP A 408 15.25 -1.00 10.32
C ASP A 408 16.46 -1.84 10.71
N MET A 409 17.63 -1.50 10.19
CA MET A 409 18.87 -2.15 10.53
C MET A 409 19.28 -1.93 11.99
N CYS A 410 19.08 -0.72 12.52
CA CYS A 410 19.30 -0.42 13.94
C CYS A 410 18.42 -1.27 14.84
N ARG A 411 17.13 -1.40 14.51
CA ARG A 411 16.17 -2.20 15.28
C ARG A 411 16.53 -3.69 15.32
N GLU A 412 17.03 -4.25 14.22
CA GLU A 412 17.57 -5.63 14.21
C GLU A 412 18.73 -5.80 15.19
N HIS A 413 19.42 -4.70 15.47
CA HIS A 413 20.51 -4.65 16.42
C HIS A 413 20.08 -4.13 17.81
N GLY A 414 18.79 -3.91 18.08
CA GLY A 414 18.32 -3.40 19.36
C GLY A 414 18.78 -1.96 19.66
N VAL A 415 19.11 -1.18 18.62
CA VAL A 415 19.50 0.22 18.68
C VAL A 415 18.38 1.07 18.08
N THR A 416 18.09 2.24 18.65
CA THR A 416 17.19 3.25 18.08
C THR A 416 17.99 4.31 17.32
N VAL A 417 17.34 5.10 16.49
CA VAL A 417 17.96 6.21 15.76
C VAL A 417 17.49 7.53 16.38
N ASP A 418 18.39 8.50 16.55
CA ASP A 418 18.02 9.86 16.91
C ASP A 418 17.31 10.56 15.73
N VAL A 419 16.00 10.33 15.62
CA VAL A 419 15.16 10.88 14.55
C VAL A 419 15.05 12.41 14.68
N ALA A 420 14.98 12.94 15.90
CA ALA A 420 14.84 14.37 16.13
C ALA A 420 16.10 15.13 15.66
N GLY A 421 17.28 14.60 15.97
CA GLY A 421 18.55 15.13 15.47
C GLY A 421 18.67 15.00 13.95
N PHE A 422 18.25 13.88 13.37
CA PHE A 422 18.24 13.69 11.92
C PHE A 422 17.36 14.74 11.20
N ASP A 423 16.14 14.95 11.70
CA ASP A 423 15.20 15.92 11.14
C ASP A 423 15.74 17.36 11.24
N ALA A 424 16.43 17.68 12.34
CA ALA A 424 17.11 18.95 12.51
C ALA A 424 18.25 19.15 11.48
N ALA A 425 19.05 18.10 11.24
CA ALA A 425 20.12 18.13 10.23
C ALA A 425 19.56 18.30 8.80
N MET A 426 18.47 17.58 8.48
CA MET A 426 17.75 17.74 7.21
C MET A 426 17.19 19.16 7.02
N ALA A 427 16.62 19.76 8.07
CA ALA A 427 16.12 21.13 8.02
C ALA A 427 17.27 22.13 7.76
N GLN A 428 18.38 21.98 8.46
CA GLN A 428 19.57 22.83 8.29
C GLN A 428 20.16 22.71 6.87
N GLN A 429 20.22 21.50 6.31
CA GLN A 429 20.68 21.28 4.93
C GLN A 429 19.77 22.01 3.94
N LYS A 430 18.45 21.91 4.12
CA LYS A 430 17.46 22.57 3.25
C LYS A 430 17.57 24.10 3.32
N GLU A 431 17.80 24.66 4.51
CA GLU A 431 18.06 26.09 4.69
C GLU A 431 19.36 26.51 4.00
N THR A 432 20.43 25.73 4.16
CA THR A 432 21.73 25.99 3.53
C THR A 432 21.64 25.94 2.01
N ALA A 433 20.94 24.95 1.44
CA ALA A 433 20.70 24.82 0.01
C ALA A 433 19.87 26.01 -0.55
N ARG A 434 18.86 26.48 0.20
CA ARG A 434 18.08 27.68 -0.14
C ARG A 434 18.93 28.95 -0.09
N ALA A 435 19.82 29.08 0.89
CA ALA A 435 20.73 30.21 1.01
C ALA A 435 21.79 30.22 -0.11
N ALA A 436 22.34 29.06 -0.47
CA ALA A 436 23.27 28.90 -1.58
C ALA A 436 22.60 29.14 -2.95
N GLY A 437 21.34 28.70 -3.12
CA GLY A 437 20.54 28.91 -4.33
C GLY A 437 20.22 30.39 -4.60
N LYS A 438 20.19 31.25 -3.57
CA LYS A 438 20.03 32.71 -3.74
C LYS A 438 21.25 33.40 -4.38
N PHE A 439 22.42 32.77 -4.37
CA PHE A 439 23.63 33.31 -5.00
C PHE A 439 23.87 32.78 -6.43
N GLY A 440 23.06 31.82 -6.90
CA GLY A 440 23.23 31.16 -8.21
C GLY A 440 22.16 31.46 -9.27
N GLY A 441 21.13 32.26 -8.97
CA GLY A 441 20.08 32.64 -9.92
C GLY A 441 20.47 33.87 -10.73
N GLY A 442 20.58 33.71 -12.05
CA GLY A 442 20.89 34.80 -12.99
C GLY A 442 19.98 36.02 -12.81
N VAL A 443 20.51 37.20 -13.15
CA VAL A 443 19.85 38.51 -13.08
C VAL A 443 18.39 38.41 -13.53
N GLN A 444 17.45 38.35 -12.58
CA GLN A 444 16.05 38.55 -12.88
C GLN A 444 15.85 40.04 -13.17
N LEU A 445 15.49 40.33 -14.41
CA LEU A 445 15.12 41.68 -14.81
C LEU A 445 13.88 42.11 -14.00
N PRO A 446 13.82 43.37 -13.52
CA PRO A 446 12.64 43.88 -12.81
C PRO A 446 11.37 43.67 -13.63
N ALA A 447 10.24 43.36 -12.98
CA ALA A 447 8.97 43.07 -13.65
C ALA A 447 8.53 44.17 -14.64
N GLU A 448 8.86 45.43 -14.35
CA GLU A 448 8.62 46.58 -15.23
C GLU A 448 9.43 46.55 -16.53
N LEU A 449 10.63 45.95 -16.51
CA LEU A 449 11.46 45.78 -17.70
C LEU A 449 10.96 44.60 -18.54
N VAL A 450 10.56 43.50 -17.89
CA VAL A 450 9.96 42.33 -18.56
C VAL A 450 8.69 42.71 -19.32
N ALA A 451 7.86 43.60 -18.75
CA ALA A 451 6.64 44.10 -19.40
C ALA A 451 6.89 44.98 -20.65
N ARG A 452 8.12 45.48 -20.84
CA ARG A 452 8.50 46.33 -21.98
C ARG A 452 9.28 45.57 -23.07
N LEU A 453 9.69 44.34 -22.80
CA LEU A 453 10.42 43.52 -23.77
C LEU A 453 9.43 42.84 -24.72
N ALA A 454 9.74 42.89 -26.01
CA ALA A 454 8.95 42.19 -27.02
C ALA A 454 9.02 40.66 -26.78
N PRO A 455 7.90 39.92 -26.89
CA PRO A 455 7.91 38.48 -26.72
C PRO A 455 8.88 37.82 -27.70
N THR A 456 9.75 36.96 -27.20
CA THR A 456 10.63 36.15 -28.06
C THR A 456 9.83 34.98 -28.61
N ARG A 457 9.86 34.79 -29.94
CA ARG A 457 9.23 33.64 -30.58
C ARG A 457 10.16 32.43 -30.47
N PHE A 458 9.73 31.40 -29.75
CA PHE A 458 10.41 30.11 -29.74
C PHE A 458 10.18 29.40 -31.08
N LEU A 459 11.25 29.02 -31.77
CA LEU A 459 11.22 28.40 -33.10
C LEU A 459 11.50 26.89 -33.08
N GLY A 460 11.67 26.29 -31.89
CA GLY A 460 12.23 24.94 -31.74
C GLY A 460 11.36 23.78 -32.26
N TYR A 461 10.08 23.99 -32.52
CA TYR A 461 9.19 22.97 -33.11
C TYR A 461 8.90 23.18 -34.61
N ASP A 462 9.34 24.32 -35.18
CA ASP A 462 9.23 24.58 -36.63
C ASP A 462 10.50 24.11 -37.38
N THR A 463 11.55 23.77 -36.64
CA THR A 463 12.79 23.17 -37.15
C THR A 463 13.27 22.07 -36.22
N LEU A 464 12.60 20.91 -36.26
CA LEU A 464 13.19 19.56 -36.15
C LEU A 464 12.14 18.48 -36.45
#